data_AF-A0A959N9B6-F1
#
_entry.id   AF-A0A959N9B6-F1
#
_cell.length_a   1.000
_cell.length_b   1.000
_cell.length_c   1.000
_cell.angle_alpha   90.00
_cell.angle_beta   90.00
_cell.angle_gamma   90.00
#
_symmetry.space_group_name_H-M   'P 1'
#
loop_
_entity.id
_entity.type
_entity.pdbx_description
1 polymer ?
#
loop_
_entity_poly.entity_id
_entity_poly.type
_entity_poly.pdbx_seq_one_letter_code
_entity_poly.pdbx_strand_id
1 'polypeptide(L)'
;KSNIKNEYRKKENIKIPDFNLPILSNVKHNGSEFIGTDYGLYQKSDKSNKWIEVYPADKKYSWKLRNVKVLAVDSKNRLWFGANEGVGYLEHSEWHLFTGREGLPYKNFTCIAVNDFGDVWFGTEKGAIRSDGNKFYYRFSRRWMPDDYVNDITVDTRNNVWIATNKGVSRIENVEMTLDEKADYFTNQVETRHNRMGFVAQNRLNERFDIDSWRFDISDNDGMYTAMYGAAQAYRFAVTKSDEAKKLAKRSFEACKWLVDITHEEGFPARVIIPKDWPDPVNEQYSHAYNIKKQEEDPFWKDILPRFPESKDGKYLWKCDTSSDELAGHFFFYAVYYDLVAETDEEKAPVKEVVAAITDHLIRHGFKLVDHDGKPTRWANFSPEFFNSVWGWDQRGLNSMMMLSFLNVAYHVTGDQKYLETAKMLRDKYNYHINAMLSKMFFPPEDVVPWDNNLCLMSMYGLLNYETDPELIMMYRESLDNSWLHISKQKSAFWNVLYAAQAIKFNKMVDEGIYNTGKYFPEAGTYSEYTAKQFYKTDFKIEDIIETLERLPLDLIGYQMDNRHRLDIQFDFTPG
;
A
#
# COMPACT_ATOMS: atom_id res chain seq x y z
N LYS A 1 -32.71 30.31 -7.26
CA LYS A 1 -33.17 31.10 -6.08
C LYS A 1 -33.44 30.14 -4.93
N SER A 2 -32.41 29.84 -4.14
CA SER A 2 -32.51 29.27 -2.78
C SER A 2 -31.22 29.70 -2.08
N ASN A 3 -31.30 30.84 -1.38
CA ASN A 3 -30.20 31.41 -0.63
C ASN A 3 -30.09 30.68 0.71
N ILE A 4 -29.19 29.71 0.84
CA ILE A 4 -28.68 29.29 2.14
C ILE A 4 -27.45 30.17 2.40
N LYS A 5 -27.68 31.29 3.09
CA LYS A 5 -26.60 32.13 3.62
C LYS A 5 -26.03 31.42 4.84
N ASN A 6 -24.79 30.96 4.76
CA ASN A 6 -23.96 30.70 5.94
C ASN A 6 -23.70 32.05 6.64
N GLU A 7 -24.58 32.42 7.58
CA GLU A 7 -24.31 33.53 8.49
C GLU A 7 -23.24 33.10 9.49
N TYR A 8 -21.98 33.44 9.20
CA TYR A 8 -20.95 33.57 10.23
C TYR A 8 -21.33 34.74 11.14
N ARG A 9 -22.17 34.47 12.14
CA ARG A 9 -22.41 35.43 13.23
C ARG A 9 -21.18 35.49 14.12
N LYS A 10 -20.68 36.71 14.30
CA LYS A 10 -19.83 37.11 15.44
C LYS A 10 -20.36 36.43 16.71
N LYS A 11 -19.47 35.80 17.49
CA LYS A 11 -19.75 35.26 18.83
C LYS A 11 -20.29 36.36 19.74
N GLU A 12 -21.58 36.63 19.70
CA GLU A 12 -22.28 37.36 20.74
C GLU A 12 -22.48 36.39 21.91
N ASN A 13 -22.03 36.78 23.10
CA ASN A 13 -22.24 36.03 24.34
C ASN A 13 -23.74 36.02 24.68
N ILE A 14 -24.51 35.13 24.03
CA ILE A 14 -25.89 34.83 24.43
C ILE A 14 -25.79 34.03 25.72
N LYS A 15 -26.14 34.65 26.84
CA LYS A 15 -26.11 34.02 28.16
C LYS A 15 -27.34 33.12 28.34
N ILE A 16 -27.13 31.88 28.78
CA ILE A 16 -28.20 30.97 29.22
C ILE A 16 -28.77 31.53 30.54
N PRO A 17 -30.09 31.74 30.69
CA PRO A 17 -30.65 32.43 31.85
C PRO A 17 -30.38 31.77 33.21
N ASP A 18 -30.19 30.44 33.24
CA ASP A 18 -30.05 29.67 34.50
C ASP A 18 -28.58 29.33 34.84
N PHE A 19 -27.65 29.43 33.88
CA PHE A 19 -26.22 29.16 34.10
C PHE A 19 -25.39 30.10 33.23
N ASN A 20 -24.46 30.86 33.82
CA ASN A 20 -23.60 31.82 33.11
C ASN A 20 -22.50 31.09 32.29
N LEU A 21 -22.89 30.16 31.41
CA LEU A 21 -22.01 29.30 30.62
C LEU A 21 -21.76 29.91 29.24
N PRO A 22 -20.52 29.85 28.72
CA PRO A 22 -20.23 30.19 27.33
C PRO A 22 -20.93 29.20 26.39
N ILE A 23 -21.61 29.73 25.37
CA ILE A 23 -22.13 28.93 24.25
C ILE A 23 -20.99 28.74 23.26
N LEU A 24 -20.62 27.48 23.00
CA LEU A 24 -19.58 27.12 22.04
C LEU A 24 -20.16 26.89 20.64
N SER A 25 -21.38 26.36 20.57
CA SER A 25 -22.10 26.07 19.32
C SER A 25 -23.62 26.13 19.53
N ASN A 26 -24.38 26.37 18.46
CA ASN A 26 -25.83 26.39 18.50
C ASN A 26 -26.45 25.96 17.16
N VAL A 27 -27.61 25.31 17.19
CA VAL A 27 -28.36 24.91 16.00
C VAL A 27 -29.85 24.78 16.31
N LYS A 28 -30.70 24.88 15.29
CA LYS A 28 -32.14 24.55 15.41
C LYS A 28 -32.41 23.20 14.76
N HIS A 29 -33.17 22.34 15.44
CA HIS A 29 -33.57 21.02 14.94
C HIS A 29 -35.00 20.73 15.37
N ASN A 30 -35.86 20.36 14.42
CA ASN A 30 -37.27 20.02 14.65
C ASN A 30 -38.07 21.04 15.51
N GLY A 31 -37.79 22.33 15.33
CA GLY A 31 -38.47 23.43 16.06
C GLY A 31 -37.83 23.81 17.40
N SER A 32 -36.99 22.95 17.98
CA SER A 32 -36.23 23.26 19.20
C SER A 32 -34.86 23.86 18.89
N GLU A 33 -34.33 24.62 19.86
CA GLU A 33 -32.97 25.17 19.83
C GLU A 33 -32.04 24.30 20.67
N PHE A 34 -30.88 23.94 20.13
CA PHE A 34 -29.83 23.18 20.79
C PHE A 34 -28.58 24.03 20.94
N ILE A 35 -27.93 23.94 22.09
CA ILE A 35 -26.67 24.64 22.38
C ILE A 35 -25.65 23.70 23.01
N GLY A 36 -24.41 23.83 22.55
CA GLY A 36 -23.25 23.13 23.09
C GLY A 36 -22.41 24.05 23.96
N THR A 37 -21.91 23.53 25.07
CA THR A 37 -21.08 24.26 26.04
C THR A 37 -19.87 23.42 26.47
N ASP A 38 -19.01 23.98 27.31
CA ASP A 38 -17.93 23.22 27.96
C ASP A 38 -18.46 22.06 28.83
N TYR A 39 -19.69 22.14 29.32
CA TYR A 39 -20.25 21.25 30.34
C TYR A 39 -21.34 20.30 29.85
N GLY A 40 -21.83 20.47 28.63
CA GLY A 40 -22.92 19.65 28.10
C GLY A 40 -23.59 20.19 26.84
N LEU A 41 -24.52 19.39 26.34
CA LEU A 41 -25.49 19.72 25.29
C LEU A 41 -26.83 20.04 25.95
N TYR A 42 -27.48 21.11 25.53
CA TYR A 42 -28.78 21.52 26.09
C TYR A 42 -29.79 21.75 24.97
N GLN A 43 -31.03 21.34 25.20
CA GLN A 43 -32.18 21.61 24.34
C GLN A 43 -33.11 22.60 25.03
N LYS A 44 -33.63 23.56 24.27
CA LYS A 44 -34.65 24.48 24.74
C LYS A 44 -36.01 23.80 24.71
N SER A 45 -36.69 23.77 25.86
CA SER A 45 -38.02 23.20 26.01
C SER A 45 -39.08 24.10 25.37
N ASP A 46 -39.83 23.58 24.40
CA ASP A 46 -40.92 24.31 23.74
C ASP A 46 -42.04 24.71 24.73
N LYS A 47 -42.25 23.94 25.80
CA LYS A 47 -43.33 24.17 26.79
C LYS A 47 -42.96 25.15 27.89
N SER A 48 -41.71 25.12 28.34
CA SER A 48 -41.28 25.88 29.54
C SER A 48 -40.30 27.00 29.23
N ASN A 49 -39.80 27.08 27.99
CA ASN A 49 -38.72 27.98 27.57
C ASN A 49 -37.42 27.82 28.40
N LYS A 50 -37.29 26.73 29.15
CA LYS A 50 -36.11 26.37 29.96
C LYS A 50 -35.16 25.47 29.17
N TRP A 51 -33.89 25.51 29.54
CA TRP A 51 -32.86 24.63 28.99
C TRP A 51 -32.84 23.31 29.74
N ILE A 52 -32.90 22.21 29.00
CA ILE A 52 -32.84 20.84 29.51
C ILE A 52 -31.53 20.23 29.02
N GLU A 53 -30.71 19.72 29.93
CA GLU A 53 -29.49 19.00 29.58
C GLU A 53 -29.85 17.69 28.88
N VAL A 54 -29.17 17.43 27.76
CA VAL A 54 -29.36 16.26 26.91
C VAL A 54 -28.23 15.28 27.18
N TYR A 55 -28.60 14.02 27.40
CA TYR A 55 -27.68 12.91 27.64
C TYR A 55 -27.81 11.90 26.49
N PRO A 56 -27.03 12.04 25.39
CA PRO A 56 -27.06 11.09 24.29
C PRO A 56 -26.73 9.67 24.76
N ALA A 57 -27.54 8.70 24.36
CA ALA A 57 -27.33 7.31 24.72
C ALA A 57 -27.82 6.35 23.63
N ASP A 58 -27.03 5.32 23.37
CA ASP A 58 -27.33 4.19 22.49
C ASP A 58 -27.09 2.85 23.21
N LYS A 59 -27.04 1.74 22.47
CA LYS A 59 -26.84 0.40 23.05
C LYS A 59 -25.46 0.21 23.70
N LYS A 60 -24.45 1.01 23.32
CA LYS A 60 -23.05 0.86 23.73
C LYS A 60 -22.64 1.93 24.73
N TYR A 61 -23.19 3.13 24.61
CA TYR A 61 -22.70 4.32 25.28
C TYR A 61 -23.85 5.14 25.86
N SER A 62 -23.55 5.83 26.97
CA SER A 62 -24.41 6.87 27.55
C SER A 62 -23.50 8.00 28.01
N TRP A 63 -23.69 9.20 27.46
CA TRP A 63 -22.71 10.27 27.58
C TRP A 63 -23.27 11.47 28.32
N LYS A 64 -22.47 11.94 29.29
CA LYS A 64 -22.47 13.34 29.71
C LYS A 64 -21.40 14.06 28.91
N LEU A 65 -21.83 14.84 27.92
CA LEU A 65 -20.93 15.49 26.98
C LEU A 65 -20.12 16.61 27.63
N ARG A 66 -18.90 16.82 27.15
CA ARG A 66 -18.08 17.98 27.48
C ARG A 66 -17.53 18.61 26.20
N ASN A 67 -17.32 19.92 26.24
CA ASN A 67 -16.69 20.69 25.17
C ASN A 67 -17.40 20.48 23.82
N VAL A 68 -18.72 20.74 23.79
CA VAL A 68 -19.57 20.58 22.60
C VAL A 68 -19.38 21.79 21.68
N LYS A 69 -18.25 21.81 20.96
CA LYS A 69 -17.85 22.91 20.06
C LYS A 69 -18.53 22.90 18.71
N VAL A 70 -19.11 21.77 18.31
CA VAL A 70 -19.66 21.60 16.97
C VAL A 70 -21.05 20.99 17.05
N LEU A 71 -22.01 21.67 16.41
CA LEU A 71 -23.40 21.27 16.24
C LEU A 71 -23.85 21.63 14.84
N ALA A 72 -24.52 20.69 14.15
CA ALA A 72 -25.12 20.94 12.84
C ALA A 72 -26.31 20.02 12.60
N VAL A 73 -27.18 20.41 11.68
CA VAL A 73 -28.23 19.55 11.13
C VAL A 73 -27.92 19.32 9.68
N ASP A 74 -27.80 18.05 9.27
CA ASP A 74 -27.52 17.70 7.87
C ASP A 74 -28.80 17.64 7.01
N SER A 75 -28.64 17.39 5.70
CA SER A 75 -29.77 17.31 4.78
C SER A 75 -30.70 16.11 4.99
N LYS A 76 -30.29 15.13 5.80
CA LYS A 76 -31.11 13.99 6.25
C LYS A 76 -31.86 14.30 7.55
N ASN A 77 -31.81 15.56 8.01
CA ASN A 77 -32.40 16.03 9.26
C ASN A 77 -31.83 15.33 10.51
N ARG A 78 -30.56 14.91 10.47
CA ARG A 78 -29.84 14.36 11.61
C ARG A 78 -29.16 15.49 12.37
N LEU A 79 -29.35 15.56 13.69
CA LEU A 79 -28.66 16.52 14.55
C LEU A 79 -27.31 15.93 14.97
N TRP A 80 -26.22 16.46 14.42
CA TRP A 80 -24.86 16.05 14.70
C TRP A 80 -24.24 16.88 15.81
N PHE A 81 -23.39 16.24 16.63
CA PHE A 81 -22.51 16.89 17.59
C PHE A 81 -21.12 16.26 17.59
N GLY A 82 -20.14 17.04 18.06
CA GLY A 82 -18.81 16.55 18.43
C GLY A 82 -18.42 17.05 19.81
N ALA A 83 -17.83 16.17 20.60
CA ALA A 83 -17.49 16.38 22.01
C ALA A 83 -16.22 15.60 22.38
N ASN A 84 -15.72 15.80 23.60
CA ASN A 84 -14.54 15.06 24.09
C ASN A 84 -14.76 13.53 24.16
N GLU A 85 -16.02 13.11 24.31
CA GLU A 85 -16.44 11.70 24.36
C GLU A 85 -16.45 11.06 22.97
N GLY A 86 -16.69 11.82 21.90
CA GLY A 86 -16.78 11.33 20.53
C GLY A 86 -17.67 12.18 19.63
N VAL A 87 -18.17 11.58 18.55
CA VAL A 87 -19.19 12.15 17.65
C VAL A 87 -20.48 11.39 17.83
N GLY A 88 -21.61 12.07 17.68
CA GLY A 88 -22.87 11.38 17.54
C GLY A 88 -23.89 12.16 16.72
N TYR A 89 -24.95 11.48 16.34
CA TYR A 89 -26.11 12.14 15.75
C TYR A 89 -27.43 11.58 16.26
N LEU A 90 -28.46 12.42 16.28
CA LEU A 90 -29.84 12.06 16.58
C LEU A 90 -30.63 11.92 15.26
N GLU A 91 -31.21 10.75 15.06
CA GLU A 91 -32.07 10.42 13.92
C GLU A 91 -33.30 9.66 14.42
N HIS A 92 -34.51 10.09 14.06
CA HIS A 92 -35.77 9.45 14.50
C HIS A 92 -35.90 9.18 16.01
N SER A 93 -35.33 10.06 16.86
CA SER A 93 -35.28 9.91 18.33
C SER A 93 -34.27 8.88 18.86
N GLU A 94 -33.45 8.30 17.98
CA GLU A 94 -32.37 7.38 18.34
C GLU A 94 -31.01 8.09 18.21
N TRP A 95 -30.14 7.90 19.19
CA TRP A 95 -28.76 8.36 19.12
C TRP A 95 -27.88 7.29 18.50
N HIS A 96 -26.95 7.74 17.66
CA HIS A 96 -25.87 6.93 17.12
C HIS A 96 -24.55 7.53 17.55
N LEU A 97 -23.77 6.79 18.34
CA LEU A 97 -22.60 7.30 19.05
C LEU A 97 -21.31 6.60 18.59
N PHE A 98 -20.28 7.39 18.29
CA PHE A 98 -19.05 6.93 17.67
C PHE A 98 -17.80 7.37 18.43
N THR A 99 -16.93 6.41 18.72
CA THR A 99 -15.60 6.61 19.28
C THR A 99 -14.53 6.09 18.32
N GLY A 100 -13.27 6.06 18.76
CA GLY A 100 -12.20 5.40 18.00
C GLY A 100 -12.47 3.91 17.73
N ARG A 101 -13.27 3.24 18.56
CA ARG A 101 -13.68 1.84 18.35
C ARG A 101 -14.59 1.66 17.13
N GLU A 102 -15.33 2.71 16.77
CA GLU A 102 -16.18 2.77 15.59
C GLU A 102 -15.49 3.44 14.38
N GLY A 103 -14.20 3.76 14.49
CA GLY A 103 -13.40 4.32 13.40
C GLY A 103 -13.24 5.84 13.41
N LEU A 104 -13.71 6.56 14.44
CA LEU A 104 -13.44 8.00 14.59
C LEU A 104 -11.94 8.23 14.82
N PRO A 105 -11.22 8.90 13.89
CA PRO A 105 -9.76 8.98 13.96
C PRO A 105 -9.24 9.99 14.98
N TYR A 106 -10.04 11.01 15.32
CA TYR A 106 -9.63 12.10 16.19
C TYR A 106 -10.85 12.83 16.80
N LYS A 107 -10.70 13.42 18.00
CA LYS A 107 -11.83 13.90 18.82
C LYS A 107 -11.74 15.35 19.31
N ASN A 108 -10.69 16.10 18.95
CA ASN A 108 -10.59 17.52 19.31
C ASN A 108 -11.14 18.38 18.17
N PHE A 109 -12.44 18.61 18.17
CA PHE A 109 -13.16 19.33 17.11
C PHE A 109 -13.02 20.85 17.21
N THR A 110 -12.94 21.51 16.05
CA THR A 110 -12.81 22.97 15.91
C THR A 110 -13.98 23.60 15.16
N CYS A 111 -14.51 22.92 14.14
CA CYS A 111 -15.64 23.39 13.33
C CYS A 111 -16.41 22.23 12.69
N ILE A 112 -17.60 22.51 12.14
CA ILE A 112 -18.42 21.54 11.42
C ILE A 112 -19.06 22.19 10.20
N ALA A 113 -19.12 21.44 9.11
CA ALA A 113 -19.85 21.80 7.90
C ALA A 113 -20.66 20.61 7.41
N VAL A 114 -21.79 20.87 6.77
CA VAL A 114 -22.64 19.84 6.18
C VAL A 114 -22.82 20.15 4.70
N ASN A 115 -22.99 19.12 3.87
CA ASN A 115 -23.37 19.29 2.48
C ASN A 115 -24.82 18.87 2.22
N ASP A 116 -25.32 19.17 1.03
CA ASP A 116 -26.69 18.84 0.62
C ASP A 116 -26.92 17.33 0.42
N PHE A 117 -25.85 16.53 0.37
CA PHE A 117 -25.90 15.07 0.19
C PHE A 117 -25.91 14.29 1.52
N GLY A 118 -25.84 14.99 2.65
CA GLY A 118 -25.86 14.40 3.99
C GLY A 118 -24.50 13.93 4.49
N ASP A 119 -23.41 14.32 3.82
CA ASP A 119 -22.07 14.21 4.40
C ASP A 119 -21.84 15.34 5.40
N VAL A 120 -21.09 15.01 6.45
CA VAL A 120 -20.68 15.93 7.50
C VAL A 120 -19.16 16.00 7.54
N TRP A 121 -18.63 17.21 7.62
CA TRP A 121 -17.22 17.51 7.73
C TRP A 121 -16.93 18.10 9.10
N PHE A 122 -16.03 17.48 9.84
CA PHE A 122 -15.52 17.96 11.11
C PHE A 122 -14.10 18.50 10.91
N GLY A 123 -13.87 19.75 11.24
CA GLY A 123 -12.53 20.28 11.43
C GLY A 123 -12.01 19.88 12.80
N THR A 124 -10.71 19.61 12.90
CA THR A 124 -10.06 19.24 14.15
C THR A 124 -8.71 19.94 14.31
N GLU A 125 -8.10 19.80 15.49
CA GLU A 125 -6.72 20.27 15.73
C GLU A 125 -5.67 19.47 14.93
N LYS A 126 -6.06 18.33 14.36
CA LYS A 126 -5.22 17.48 13.51
C LYS A 126 -6.03 16.99 12.31
N GLY A 127 -6.20 17.81 11.29
CA GLY A 127 -6.87 17.45 10.04
C GLY A 127 -8.38 17.58 10.07
N ALA A 128 -9.01 17.17 8.97
CA ALA A 128 -10.45 17.16 8.79
C ALA A 128 -10.99 15.72 8.67
N ILE A 129 -12.22 15.51 9.11
CA ILE A 129 -12.90 14.21 9.08
C ILE A 129 -14.20 14.37 8.32
N ARG A 130 -14.36 13.66 7.20
CA ARG A 130 -15.66 13.52 6.52
C ARG A 130 -16.39 12.29 7.06
N SER A 131 -17.70 12.37 7.23
CA SER A 131 -18.55 11.23 7.54
C SER A 131 -19.79 11.22 6.67
N ASP A 132 -20.18 10.02 6.23
CA ASP A 132 -21.45 9.78 5.51
C ASP A 132 -22.58 9.30 6.46
N GLY A 133 -22.29 9.14 7.76
CA GLY A 133 -23.17 8.51 8.75
C GLY A 133 -22.72 7.13 9.22
N ASN A 134 -21.96 6.41 8.39
CA ASN A 134 -21.55 5.03 8.63
C ASN A 134 -20.02 4.89 8.75
N LYS A 135 -19.27 5.72 8.01
CA LYS A 135 -17.81 5.68 7.92
C LYS A 135 -17.22 7.06 8.20
N PHE A 136 -15.93 7.06 8.55
CA PHE A 136 -15.12 8.27 8.75
C PHE A 136 -13.93 8.26 7.79
N TYR A 137 -13.70 9.39 7.12
CA TYR A 137 -12.63 9.59 6.16
C TYR A 137 -11.73 10.72 6.63
N TYR A 138 -10.47 10.39 6.91
CA TYR A 138 -9.53 11.32 7.51
C TYR A 138 -8.69 12.02 6.45
N ARG A 139 -8.54 13.34 6.60
CA ARG A 139 -7.75 14.22 5.74
C ARG A 139 -6.74 14.92 6.61
N PHE A 140 -5.50 14.44 6.57
CA PHE A 140 -4.45 14.88 7.48
C PHE A 140 -3.17 15.27 6.73
N SER A 141 -2.49 16.29 7.26
CA SER A 141 -1.19 16.75 6.78
C SER A 141 -1.17 17.23 5.33
N ARG A 142 0.05 17.48 4.85
CA ARG A 142 0.37 18.17 3.60
C ARG A 142 -0.14 17.49 2.34
N ARG A 143 -0.60 16.24 2.43
CA ARG A 143 -1.34 15.59 1.35
C ARG A 143 -2.68 16.27 1.07
N TRP A 144 -3.30 16.81 2.12
CA TRP A 144 -4.65 17.35 2.09
C TRP A 144 -4.69 18.85 2.40
N MET A 145 -3.77 19.35 3.25
CA MET A 145 -3.80 20.72 3.75
C MET A 145 -2.44 21.27 4.17
N PRO A 146 -2.20 22.60 4.07
CA PRO A 146 -0.91 23.21 4.34
C PRO A 146 -0.50 23.21 5.84
N ASP A 147 -1.45 23.00 6.75
CA ASP A 147 -1.26 22.84 8.19
C ASP A 147 -2.32 21.92 8.78
N ASP A 148 -2.02 21.25 9.89
CA ASP A 148 -2.92 20.27 10.50
C ASP A 148 -4.04 20.91 11.32
N TYR A 149 -3.88 22.13 11.81
CA TYR A 149 -4.92 22.75 12.63
C TYR A 149 -6.01 23.37 11.74
N VAL A 150 -7.19 22.75 11.71
CA VAL A 150 -8.33 23.24 10.94
C VAL A 150 -9.05 24.32 11.71
N ASN A 151 -9.09 25.53 11.17
CA ASN A 151 -9.80 26.68 11.74
C ASN A 151 -11.27 26.68 11.34
N ASP A 152 -11.56 26.30 10.10
CA ASP A 152 -12.90 26.39 9.54
C ASP A 152 -13.08 25.49 8.30
N ILE A 153 -14.32 25.09 8.01
CA ILE A 153 -14.68 24.32 6.82
C ILE A 153 -15.95 24.89 6.21
N THR A 154 -15.99 24.98 4.88
CA THR A 154 -17.24 25.20 4.15
C THR A 154 -17.33 24.32 2.92
N VAL A 155 -18.55 24.05 2.46
CA VAL A 155 -18.81 23.25 1.25
C VAL A 155 -19.49 24.14 0.22
N ASP A 156 -18.98 24.16 -1.01
CA ASP A 156 -19.55 24.95 -2.08
C ASP A 156 -20.70 24.22 -2.81
N THR A 157 -21.37 24.91 -3.74
CA THR A 157 -22.52 24.37 -4.48
C THR A 157 -22.17 23.24 -5.45
N ARG A 158 -20.87 22.97 -5.67
CA ARG A 158 -20.37 21.82 -6.45
C ARG A 158 -19.88 20.70 -5.54
N ASN A 159 -20.16 20.79 -4.24
CA ASN A 159 -19.71 19.84 -3.22
C ASN A 159 -18.19 19.83 -3.01
N ASN A 160 -17.45 20.85 -3.45
CA ASN A 160 -16.05 20.98 -3.07
C ASN A 160 -15.95 21.49 -1.64
N VAL A 161 -14.95 21.01 -0.93
CA VAL A 161 -14.74 21.31 0.48
C VAL A 161 -13.57 22.26 0.60
N TRP A 162 -13.81 23.40 1.21
CA TRP A 162 -12.81 24.43 1.48
C TRP A 162 -12.42 24.36 2.94
N ILE A 163 -11.13 24.13 3.21
CA ILE A 163 -10.58 23.95 4.56
C ILE A 163 -9.61 25.10 4.83
N ALA A 164 -9.90 25.92 5.84
CA ALA A 164 -9.02 26.97 6.31
C ALA A 164 -8.14 26.47 7.45
N THR A 165 -6.83 26.68 7.37
CA THR A 165 -5.86 26.30 8.39
C THR A 165 -4.95 27.47 8.73
N ASN A 166 -4.02 27.30 9.68
CA ASN A 166 -3.09 28.37 10.08
C ASN A 166 -2.10 28.78 8.97
N LYS A 167 -1.92 27.96 7.92
CA LYS A 167 -0.96 28.21 6.84
C LYS A 167 -1.60 28.36 5.46
N GLY A 168 -2.92 28.51 5.37
CA GLY A 168 -3.60 28.76 4.12
C GLY A 168 -4.95 28.06 4.01
N VAL A 169 -5.45 27.96 2.78
CA VAL A 169 -6.73 27.35 2.44
C VAL A 169 -6.49 26.22 1.43
N SER A 170 -7.12 25.07 1.67
CA SER A 170 -7.19 23.96 0.71
C SER A 170 -8.57 23.86 0.11
N ARG A 171 -8.64 23.45 -1.16
CA ARG A 171 -9.87 22.95 -1.80
C ARG A 171 -9.72 21.46 -2.05
N ILE A 172 -10.65 20.66 -1.53
CA ILE A 172 -10.78 19.23 -1.84
C ILE A 172 -11.98 19.08 -2.77
N GLU A 173 -11.74 18.51 -3.95
CA GLU A 173 -12.74 18.22 -4.96
C GLU A 173 -12.91 16.72 -5.15
N ASN A 174 -14.13 16.31 -5.48
CA ASN A 174 -14.41 14.95 -5.96
C ASN A 174 -14.58 15.01 -7.48
N VAL A 175 -13.79 14.22 -8.20
CA VAL A 175 -13.85 14.13 -9.65
C VAL A 175 -14.40 12.76 -9.99
N GLU A 176 -15.63 12.74 -10.49
CA GLU A 176 -16.25 11.52 -11.00
C GLU A 176 -15.52 11.10 -12.29
N MET A 177 -15.08 9.85 -12.33
CA MET A 177 -14.40 9.25 -13.46
C MET A 177 -14.63 7.73 -13.43
N THR A 178 -14.65 7.11 -14.60
CA THR A 178 -14.57 5.66 -14.74
C THR A 178 -13.21 5.15 -14.28
N LEU A 179 -13.11 3.85 -13.97
CA LEU A 179 -11.82 3.23 -13.63
C LEU A 179 -10.80 3.32 -14.77
N ASP A 180 -11.28 3.34 -16.02
CA ASP A 180 -10.45 3.48 -17.22
C ASP A 180 -9.86 4.90 -17.32
N GLU A 181 -10.69 5.94 -17.20
CA GLU A 181 -10.23 7.34 -17.13
C GLU A 181 -9.25 7.58 -15.97
N LYS A 182 -9.48 6.92 -14.83
CA LYS A 182 -8.57 6.97 -13.68
C LYS A 182 -7.22 6.32 -13.97
N ALA A 183 -7.22 5.18 -14.67
CA ALA A 183 -6.00 4.51 -15.08
C ALA A 183 -5.21 5.36 -16.08
N ASP A 184 -5.88 6.00 -17.03
CA ASP A 184 -5.27 6.93 -17.99
C ASP A 184 -4.67 8.15 -17.28
N TYR A 185 -5.37 8.72 -16.29
CA TYR A 185 -4.84 9.83 -15.48
C TYR A 185 -3.51 9.47 -14.81
N PHE A 186 -3.44 8.35 -14.10
CA PHE A 186 -2.21 7.94 -13.43
C PHE A 186 -1.11 7.49 -14.41
N THR A 187 -1.48 6.86 -15.52
CA THR A 187 -0.54 6.53 -16.60
C THR A 187 0.09 7.80 -17.14
N ASN A 188 -0.70 8.83 -17.45
CA ASN A 188 -0.19 10.12 -17.91
C ASN A 188 0.70 10.80 -16.86
N GLN A 189 0.35 10.73 -15.56
CA GLN A 189 1.22 11.25 -14.51
C GLN A 189 2.58 10.53 -14.45
N VAL A 190 2.59 9.20 -14.56
CA VAL A 190 3.83 8.41 -14.62
C VAL A 190 4.66 8.81 -15.84
N GLU A 191 4.05 8.87 -17.01
CA GLU A 191 4.75 9.19 -18.26
C GLU A 191 5.31 10.61 -18.30
N THR A 192 4.60 11.58 -17.72
CA THR A 192 5.01 12.99 -17.77
C THR A 192 6.03 13.37 -16.70
N ARG A 193 6.00 12.73 -15.52
CA ARG A 193 6.79 13.15 -14.35
C ARG A 193 7.74 12.11 -13.79
N HIS A 194 7.53 10.84 -14.09
CA HIS A 194 8.31 9.75 -13.52
C HIS A 194 9.14 8.99 -14.56
N ASN A 195 8.84 9.13 -15.85
CA ASN A 195 9.59 8.45 -16.91
C ASN A 195 10.96 9.09 -17.17
N ARG A 196 12.01 8.45 -16.65
CA ARG A 196 13.41 8.83 -16.82
C ARG A 196 14.10 7.81 -17.71
N MET A 197 14.22 8.09 -19.01
CA MET A 197 14.85 7.20 -20.00
C MET A 197 14.19 5.81 -20.08
N GLY A 198 12.89 5.71 -19.82
CA GLY A 198 12.15 4.45 -19.78
C GLY A 198 11.94 3.89 -18.37
N PHE A 199 12.71 4.36 -17.37
CA PHE A 199 12.52 3.97 -15.97
C PHE A 199 11.43 4.78 -15.30
N VAL A 200 10.62 4.13 -14.46
CA VAL A 200 9.72 4.80 -13.52
C VAL A 200 10.53 5.21 -12.30
N ALA A 201 10.97 6.47 -12.30
CA ALA A 201 11.88 7.04 -11.31
C ALA A 201 11.14 7.94 -10.31
N GLN A 202 11.78 8.15 -9.16
CA GLN A 202 11.36 9.17 -8.21
C GLN A 202 11.53 10.58 -8.80
N ASN A 203 10.68 11.50 -8.37
CA ASN A 203 10.89 12.93 -8.57
C ASN A 203 10.73 13.68 -7.24
N ARG A 204 11.21 14.92 -7.21
CA ARG A 204 10.98 15.86 -6.11
C ARG A 204 10.53 17.19 -6.66
N LEU A 205 9.61 17.83 -5.94
CA LEU A 205 9.28 19.22 -6.20
C LEU A 205 10.41 20.12 -5.70
N ASN A 206 10.84 21.06 -6.55
CA ASN A 206 11.76 22.13 -6.20
C ASN A 206 11.05 23.18 -5.33
N GLU A 207 9.78 23.46 -5.64
CA GLU A 207 8.93 24.35 -4.87
C GLU A 207 7.77 23.59 -4.25
N ARG A 208 7.51 23.85 -2.96
CA ARG A 208 6.46 23.14 -2.24
C ARG A 208 5.09 23.49 -2.85
N PHE A 209 4.31 22.45 -3.16
CA PHE A 209 2.96 22.51 -3.73
C PHE A 209 2.87 22.97 -5.19
N ASP A 210 3.99 23.32 -5.83
CA ASP A 210 4.02 23.54 -7.27
C ASP A 210 4.39 22.22 -7.96
N ILE A 211 3.38 21.57 -8.53
CA ILE A 211 3.52 20.28 -9.20
C ILE A 211 4.25 20.37 -10.55
N ASP A 212 4.48 21.57 -11.07
CA ASP A 212 5.23 21.80 -12.31
C ASP A 212 6.70 22.10 -12.01
N SER A 213 7.04 22.38 -10.75
CA SER A 213 8.41 22.65 -10.29
C SER A 213 9.24 21.39 -10.01
N TRP A 214 9.02 20.27 -10.69
CA TRP A 214 9.70 19.01 -10.32
C TRP A 214 11.06 18.81 -11.01
N ARG A 215 11.90 17.98 -10.40
CA ARG A 215 13.10 17.40 -11.02
C ARG A 215 13.18 15.90 -10.74
N PHE A 216 13.79 15.14 -11.65
CA PHE A 216 14.06 13.73 -11.40
C PHE A 216 15.00 13.56 -10.22
N ASP A 217 14.81 12.45 -9.50
CA ASP A 217 15.65 12.02 -8.41
C ASP A 217 15.99 10.53 -8.57
N ILE A 218 16.94 10.05 -7.80
CA ILE A 218 17.35 8.65 -7.78
C ILE A 218 16.67 7.95 -6.60
N SER A 219 16.01 6.82 -6.87
CA SER A 219 15.53 5.92 -5.82
C SER A 219 16.39 4.67 -5.71
N ASP A 220 16.21 3.87 -4.67
CA ASP A 220 16.81 2.54 -4.56
C ASP A 220 16.07 1.48 -5.41
N ASN A 221 15.00 1.84 -6.11
CA ASN A 221 14.03 0.88 -6.67
C ASN A 221 13.47 1.25 -8.05
N ASP A 222 14.24 1.98 -8.86
CA ASP A 222 13.81 2.34 -10.21
C ASP A 222 13.47 1.09 -11.04
N GLY A 223 14.20 -0.02 -10.87
CA GLY A 223 13.94 -1.29 -11.55
C GLY A 223 12.58 -1.92 -11.17
N MET A 224 12.34 -2.12 -9.88
CA MET A 224 11.12 -2.73 -9.35
C MET A 224 9.89 -1.92 -9.73
N TYR A 225 9.91 -0.59 -9.59
CA TYR A 225 8.79 0.25 -9.96
C TYR A 225 8.55 0.26 -11.48
N THR A 226 9.61 0.21 -12.28
CA THR A 226 9.50 0.03 -13.74
C THR A 226 8.87 -1.31 -14.10
N ALA A 227 9.26 -2.37 -13.39
CA ALA A 227 8.70 -3.70 -13.58
C ALA A 227 7.22 -3.79 -13.20
N MET A 228 6.82 -3.20 -12.06
CA MET A 228 5.42 -3.13 -11.65
C MET A 228 4.57 -2.34 -12.65
N TYR A 229 5.09 -1.21 -13.15
CA TYR A 229 4.42 -0.43 -14.18
C TYR A 229 4.31 -1.21 -15.49
N GLY A 230 5.39 -1.86 -15.92
CA GLY A 230 5.40 -2.75 -17.09
C GLY A 230 4.37 -3.88 -16.97
N ALA A 231 4.26 -4.53 -15.81
CA ALA A 231 3.28 -5.57 -15.55
C ALA A 231 1.84 -5.03 -15.62
N ALA A 232 1.60 -3.83 -15.09
CA ALA A 232 0.30 -3.17 -15.22
C ALA A 232 -0.07 -2.92 -16.69
N GLN A 233 0.88 -2.45 -17.51
CA GLN A 233 0.67 -2.27 -18.95
C GLN A 233 0.52 -3.60 -19.70
N ALA A 234 1.19 -4.66 -19.28
CA ALA A 234 1.01 -6.01 -19.83
C ALA A 234 -0.40 -6.55 -19.55
N TYR A 235 -0.93 -6.37 -18.33
CA TYR A 235 -2.33 -6.71 -18.04
C TYR A 235 -3.32 -5.83 -18.81
N ARG A 236 -3.07 -4.52 -18.92
CA ARG A 236 -3.86 -3.61 -19.76
C ARG A 236 -3.89 -4.09 -21.21
N PHE A 237 -2.74 -4.45 -21.78
CA PHE A 237 -2.65 -5.02 -23.12
C PHE A 237 -3.41 -6.34 -23.24
N ALA A 238 -3.27 -7.24 -22.27
CA ALA A 238 -3.93 -8.55 -22.30
C ALA A 238 -5.46 -8.43 -22.47
N VAL A 239 -6.07 -7.45 -21.78
CA VAL A 239 -7.52 -7.19 -21.79
C VAL A 239 -7.96 -6.32 -22.97
N THR A 240 -7.23 -5.24 -23.25
CA THR A 240 -7.67 -4.20 -24.21
C THR A 240 -7.13 -4.41 -25.63
N LYS A 241 -6.05 -5.17 -25.77
CA LYS A 241 -5.24 -5.26 -27.01
C LYS A 241 -4.74 -3.90 -27.53
N SER A 242 -4.60 -2.92 -26.64
CA SER A 242 -4.12 -1.58 -26.99
C SER A 242 -2.64 -1.58 -27.44
N ASP A 243 -2.38 -1.04 -28.63
CA ASP A 243 -1.02 -0.84 -29.16
C ASP A 243 -0.16 0.04 -28.23
N GLU A 244 -0.78 1.03 -27.58
CA GLU A 244 -0.11 1.88 -26.60
C GLU A 244 0.35 1.05 -25.40
N ALA A 245 -0.54 0.23 -24.84
CA ALA A 245 -0.20 -0.64 -23.71
C ALA A 245 0.93 -1.62 -24.07
N LYS A 246 0.91 -2.21 -25.28
CA LYS A 246 2.00 -3.07 -25.77
C LYS A 246 3.33 -2.31 -25.84
N LYS A 247 3.34 -1.08 -26.38
CA LYS A 247 4.54 -0.23 -26.48
C LYS A 247 5.09 0.14 -25.10
N LEU A 248 4.22 0.53 -24.16
CA LEU A 248 4.64 0.88 -22.80
C LEU A 248 5.19 -0.34 -22.05
N ALA A 249 4.54 -1.50 -22.14
CA ALA A 249 5.05 -2.74 -21.57
C ALA A 249 6.41 -3.12 -22.16
N LYS A 250 6.56 -3.04 -23.49
CA LYS A 250 7.83 -3.33 -24.17
C LYS A 250 8.95 -2.39 -23.73
N ARG A 251 8.69 -1.08 -23.66
CA ARG A 251 9.68 -0.10 -23.21
C ARG A 251 10.11 -0.36 -21.77
N SER A 252 9.17 -0.67 -20.87
CA SER A 252 9.49 -1.03 -19.49
C SER A 252 10.34 -2.30 -19.42
N PHE A 253 10.05 -3.31 -20.26
CA PHE A 253 10.86 -4.52 -20.37
C PHE A 253 12.29 -4.20 -20.84
N GLU A 254 12.43 -3.39 -21.89
CA GLU A 254 13.73 -2.96 -22.41
C GLU A 254 14.53 -2.19 -21.35
N ALA A 255 13.89 -1.34 -20.56
CA ALA A 255 14.52 -0.63 -19.45
C ALA A 255 14.99 -1.59 -18.34
N CYS A 256 14.16 -2.55 -17.91
CA CYS A 256 14.56 -3.57 -16.93
C CYS A 256 15.69 -4.46 -17.46
N LYS A 257 15.67 -4.84 -18.75
CA LYS A 257 16.77 -5.59 -19.37
C LYS A 257 18.06 -4.77 -19.39
N TRP A 258 17.96 -3.47 -19.67
CA TRP A 258 19.11 -2.58 -19.70
C TRP A 258 19.85 -2.51 -18.35
N LEU A 259 19.13 -2.68 -17.23
CA LEU A 259 19.76 -2.82 -15.90
C LEU A 259 20.75 -3.98 -15.84
N VAL A 260 20.52 -5.06 -16.58
CA VAL A 260 21.45 -6.19 -16.66
C VAL A 260 22.52 -5.93 -17.72
N ASP A 261 22.13 -5.42 -18.89
CA ASP A 261 23.05 -5.24 -20.02
C ASP A 261 24.15 -4.21 -19.77
N ILE A 262 23.91 -3.22 -18.89
CA ILE A 262 24.85 -2.15 -18.63
C ILE A 262 26.00 -2.56 -17.70
N THR A 263 25.81 -3.61 -16.91
CA THR A 263 26.74 -3.98 -15.84
C THR A 263 27.94 -4.74 -16.41
N HIS A 264 29.00 -4.79 -15.60
CA HIS A 264 30.23 -5.47 -16.00
C HIS A 264 30.16 -6.96 -15.71
N GLU A 265 29.40 -7.33 -14.68
CA GLU A 265 29.18 -8.71 -14.25
C GLU A 265 27.98 -9.32 -14.96
N GLU A 266 28.23 -10.40 -15.71
CA GLU A 266 27.21 -11.10 -16.46
C GLU A 266 26.06 -11.56 -15.54
N GLY A 267 24.83 -11.15 -15.89
CA GLY A 267 23.62 -11.49 -15.17
C GLY A 267 23.35 -10.69 -13.90
N PHE A 268 24.20 -9.72 -13.54
CA PHE A 268 23.96 -8.83 -12.43
C PHE A 268 23.09 -7.63 -12.89
N PRO A 269 21.87 -7.42 -12.35
CA PRO A 269 21.10 -6.22 -12.61
C PRO A 269 21.59 -5.06 -11.74
N ALA A 270 21.80 -3.88 -12.32
CA ALA A 270 21.89 -2.62 -11.60
C ALA A 270 20.55 -2.24 -10.95
N ARG A 271 20.56 -1.33 -9.97
CA ARG A 271 19.33 -0.74 -9.39
C ARG A 271 18.80 0.44 -10.20
N VAL A 272 19.73 1.24 -10.70
CA VAL A 272 19.47 2.54 -11.31
C VAL A 272 20.49 2.77 -12.41
N ILE A 273 20.09 3.39 -13.51
CA ILE A 273 21.00 3.95 -14.52
C ILE A 273 20.77 5.45 -14.59
N ILE A 274 21.83 6.27 -14.56
CA ILE A 274 21.79 7.72 -14.71
C ILE A 274 22.81 8.18 -15.77
N PRO A 275 22.59 9.31 -16.45
CA PRO A 275 23.62 9.94 -17.30
C PRO A 275 24.90 10.26 -16.52
N LYS A 276 26.07 10.22 -17.18
CA LYS A 276 27.35 10.54 -16.56
C LYS A 276 27.44 11.98 -16.05
N ASP A 277 26.70 12.90 -16.67
CA ASP A 277 26.59 14.31 -16.27
C ASP A 277 25.47 14.57 -15.25
N TRP A 278 25.05 13.53 -14.50
CA TRP A 278 24.08 13.69 -13.42
C TRP A 278 24.54 14.77 -12.42
N PRO A 279 23.66 15.71 -12.01
CA PRO A 279 24.08 16.89 -11.26
C PRO A 279 24.56 16.59 -9.83
N ASP A 280 24.06 15.52 -9.21
CA ASP A 280 24.43 15.16 -7.85
C ASP A 280 25.72 14.29 -7.83
N PRO A 281 26.68 14.57 -6.92
CA PRO A 281 27.94 13.83 -6.86
C PRO A 281 27.74 12.47 -6.15
N VAL A 282 27.05 11.55 -6.82
CA VAL A 282 26.55 10.29 -6.23
C VAL A 282 27.67 9.46 -5.57
N ASN A 283 28.86 9.39 -6.17
CA ASN A 283 29.97 8.61 -5.59
C ASN A 283 30.66 9.30 -4.40
N GLU A 284 30.52 10.62 -4.23
CA GLU A 284 31.02 11.33 -3.05
C GLU A 284 30.09 11.14 -1.85
N GLN A 285 28.78 11.04 -2.10
CA GLN A 285 27.77 10.79 -1.06
C GLN A 285 27.99 9.44 -0.36
N TYR A 286 28.44 8.42 -1.10
CA TYR A 286 28.73 7.07 -0.58
C TYR A 286 30.23 6.83 -0.35
N SER A 287 30.92 7.81 0.24
CA SER A 287 32.36 7.70 0.56
C SER A 287 32.68 6.52 1.50
N HIS A 288 33.95 6.12 1.54
CA HIS A 288 34.45 5.11 2.48
C HIS A 288 34.07 5.43 3.94
N ALA A 289 34.23 6.69 4.35
CA ALA A 289 33.88 7.15 5.70
C ALA A 289 32.37 7.03 5.98
N TYR A 290 31.52 7.32 4.97
CA TYR A 290 30.08 7.12 5.08
C TYR A 290 29.74 5.63 5.23
N ASN A 291 30.33 4.75 4.41
CA ASN A 291 30.05 3.32 4.46
C ASN A 291 30.50 2.69 5.79
N ILE A 292 31.70 3.03 6.28
CA ILE A 292 32.18 2.57 7.60
C ILE A 292 31.23 3.01 8.70
N LYS A 293 30.80 4.28 8.71
CA LYS A 293 29.85 4.77 9.70
C LYS A 293 28.52 4.00 9.64
N LYS A 294 28.04 3.67 8.44
CA LYS A 294 26.82 2.87 8.27
C LYS A 294 26.98 1.44 8.77
N GLN A 295 28.18 0.86 8.69
CA GLN A 295 28.48 -0.45 9.24
C GLN A 295 28.38 -0.53 10.78
N GLU A 296 28.50 0.61 11.47
CA GLU A 296 28.26 0.69 12.92
C GLU A 296 26.78 0.43 13.29
N GLU A 297 25.85 0.82 12.41
CA GLU A 297 24.41 0.62 12.57
C GLU A 297 23.93 -0.69 11.92
N ASP A 298 24.56 -1.08 10.83
CA ASP A 298 24.19 -2.23 9.99
C ASP A 298 25.45 -2.97 9.51
N PRO A 299 25.83 -4.08 10.17
CA PRO A 299 27.04 -4.83 9.82
C PRO A 299 27.08 -5.37 8.38
N PHE A 300 25.94 -5.45 7.70
CA PHE A 300 25.83 -5.89 6.31
C PHE A 300 25.93 -4.76 5.29
N TRP A 301 26.05 -3.50 5.74
CA TRP A 301 26.26 -2.37 4.84
C TRP A 301 27.54 -2.54 4.05
N LYS A 302 27.47 -2.55 2.71
CA LYS A 302 28.65 -2.72 1.88
C LYS A 302 29.48 -1.45 1.84
N ASP A 303 30.78 -1.59 2.05
CA ASP A 303 31.76 -0.59 1.62
C ASP A 303 32.20 -0.91 0.19
N ILE A 304 31.41 -0.43 -0.77
CA ILE A 304 31.58 -0.67 -2.21
C ILE A 304 31.85 0.65 -2.92
N LEU A 305 32.95 0.69 -3.68
CA LEU A 305 33.45 1.89 -4.34
C LEU A 305 33.96 1.56 -5.75
N PRO A 306 33.58 2.34 -6.78
CA PRO A 306 32.48 3.30 -6.77
C PRO A 306 31.13 2.59 -6.56
N ARG A 307 30.17 3.21 -5.85
CA ARG A 307 28.79 2.67 -5.75
C ARG A 307 27.99 2.89 -7.03
N PHE A 308 28.44 3.84 -7.84
CA PHE A 308 27.95 4.11 -9.18
C PHE A 308 29.10 3.93 -10.18
N PRO A 309 29.43 2.70 -10.61
CA PRO A 309 30.44 2.49 -11.63
C PRO A 309 30.03 3.06 -12.99
N GLU A 310 31.02 3.40 -13.82
CA GLU A 310 30.79 3.84 -15.19
C GLU A 310 30.38 2.67 -16.10
N SER A 311 29.50 2.92 -17.06
CA SER A 311 29.20 1.97 -18.13
C SER A 311 30.42 1.78 -19.05
N LYS A 312 30.48 0.65 -19.77
CA LYS A 312 31.59 0.34 -20.69
C LYS A 312 31.80 1.38 -21.80
N ASP A 313 30.75 2.08 -22.21
CA ASP A 313 30.80 3.16 -23.21
C ASP A 313 31.07 4.55 -22.61
N GLY A 314 31.20 4.65 -21.28
CA GLY A 314 31.50 5.89 -20.56
C GLY A 314 30.38 6.94 -20.58
N LYS A 315 29.15 6.58 -20.98
CA LYS A 315 28.02 7.52 -21.08
C LYS A 315 27.13 7.58 -19.85
N TYR A 316 27.13 6.54 -19.04
CA TYR A 316 26.21 6.37 -17.93
C TYR A 316 26.94 5.94 -16.66
N LEU A 317 26.29 6.17 -15.53
CA LEU A 317 26.60 5.56 -14.25
C LEU A 317 25.46 4.61 -13.89
N TRP A 318 25.77 3.48 -13.27
CA TRP A 318 24.75 2.54 -12.81
C TRP A 318 24.97 2.22 -11.33
N LYS A 319 23.88 2.09 -10.56
CA LYS A 319 23.96 1.85 -9.11
C LYS A 319 24.08 0.36 -8.80
N CYS A 320 25.08 0.00 -8.00
CA CYS A 320 25.31 -1.36 -7.53
C CYS A 320 24.52 -1.69 -6.24
N ASP A 321 24.85 -2.79 -5.57
CA ASP A 321 24.26 -3.27 -4.31
C ASP A 321 22.74 -3.54 -4.42
N THR A 322 22.38 -4.23 -5.50
CA THR A 322 21.00 -4.57 -5.87
C THR A 322 20.33 -5.46 -4.84
N SER A 323 19.12 -5.07 -4.44
CA SER A 323 18.36 -5.76 -3.40
C SER A 323 17.43 -6.83 -4.00
N SER A 324 16.94 -7.73 -3.16
CA SER A 324 16.10 -8.87 -3.55
C SER A 324 14.72 -8.45 -4.08
N ASP A 325 14.22 -7.28 -3.67
CA ASP A 325 12.98 -6.68 -4.14
C ASP A 325 13.01 -6.29 -5.63
N GLU A 326 14.17 -5.86 -6.13
CA GLU A 326 14.41 -5.65 -7.57
C GLU A 326 14.18 -6.96 -8.34
N LEU A 327 14.76 -8.07 -7.85
CA LEU A 327 14.59 -9.38 -8.47
C LEU A 327 13.14 -9.87 -8.39
N ALA A 328 12.47 -9.68 -7.26
CA ALA A 328 11.05 -10.04 -7.11
C ALA A 328 10.17 -9.32 -8.15
N GLY A 329 10.38 -8.01 -8.33
CA GLY A 329 9.67 -7.22 -9.34
C GLY A 329 10.02 -7.66 -10.76
N HIS A 330 11.31 -7.82 -11.06
CA HIS A 330 11.80 -8.21 -12.38
C HIS A 330 11.27 -9.57 -12.82
N PHE A 331 11.40 -10.61 -12.00
CA PHE A 331 10.94 -11.96 -12.35
C PHE A 331 9.42 -12.04 -12.48
N PHE A 332 8.67 -11.33 -11.63
CA PHE A 332 7.23 -11.18 -11.80
C PHE A 332 6.87 -10.55 -13.14
N PHE A 333 7.52 -9.43 -13.49
CA PHE A 333 7.23 -8.75 -14.74
C PHE A 333 7.70 -9.53 -15.97
N TYR A 334 8.89 -10.12 -15.97
CA TYR A 334 9.39 -10.92 -17.08
C TYR A 334 8.45 -12.07 -17.42
N ALA A 335 7.96 -12.77 -16.40
CA ALA A 335 6.94 -13.80 -16.54
C ALA A 335 5.65 -13.28 -17.18
N VAL A 336 5.08 -12.20 -16.65
CA VAL A 336 3.86 -11.57 -17.16
C VAL A 336 4.04 -11.07 -18.59
N TYR A 337 5.16 -10.42 -18.90
CA TYR A 337 5.47 -9.92 -20.24
C TYR A 337 5.62 -11.06 -21.25
N TYR A 338 6.33 -12.13 -20.87
CA TYR A 338 6.53 -13.32 -21.70
C TYR A 338 5.21 -13.99 -22.08
N ASP A 339 4.28 -14.11 -21.12
CA ASP A 339 3.02 -14.81 -21.31
C ASP A 339 1.97 -13.95 -22.03
N LEU A 340 1.94 -12.64 -21.76
CA LEU A 340 0.81 -11.78 -22.17
C LEU A 340 1.14 -10.82 -23.32
N VAL A 341 2.42 -10.49 -23.55
CA VAL A 341 2.83 -9.41 -24.47
C VAL A 341 3.73 -9.91 -25.59
N ALA A 342 4.72 -10.76 -25.28
CA ALA A 342 5.62 -11.31 -26.28
C ALA A 342 4.92 -12.44 -27.06
N GLU A 343 4.60 -12.19 -28.33
CA GLU A 343 3.81 -13.12 -29.15
C GLU A 343 4.70 -13.98 -30.05
N THR A 344 5.81 -13.41 -30.52
CA THR A 344 6.76 -14.04 -31.45
C THR A 344 8.00 -14.58 -30.73
N ASP A 345 8.70 -15.52 -31.36
CA ASP A 345 9.97 -16.03 -30.81
C ASP A 345 11.04 -14.92 -30.72
N GLU A 346 11.00 -13.96 -31.65
CA GLU A 346 11.86 -12.78 -31.64
C GLU A 346 11.57 -11.86 -30.45
N GLU A 347 10.30 -11.65 -30.08
CA GLU A 347 9.92 -10.89 -28.89
C GLU A 347 10.23 -11.65 -27.58
N LYS A 348 10.17 -12.98 -27.62
CA LYS A 348 10.43 -13.85 -26.47
C LYS A 348 11.92 -14.07 -26.19
N ALA A 349 12.76 -14.03 -27.22
CA ALA A 349 14.20 -14.33 -27.10
C ALA A 349 14.93 -13.42 -26.09
N PRO A 350 14.76 -12.08 -26.09
CA PRO A 350 15.39 -11.21 -25.09
C PRO A 350 14.95 -11.49 -23.65
N VAL A 351 13.70 -11.96 -23.46
CA VAL A 351 13.18 -12.33 -22.14
C VAL A 351 13.88 -13.60 -21.64
N LYS A 352 14.01 -14.60 -22.52
CA LYS A 352 14.76 -15.84 -22.24
C LYS A 352 16.20 -15.54 -21.85
N GLU A 353 16.86 -14.66 -22.61
CA GLU A 353 18.24 -14.24 -22.38
C GLU A 353 18.42 -13.60 -21.00
N VAL A 354 17.62 -12.58 -20.66
CA VAL A 354 17.80 -11.84 -19.40
C VAL A 354 17.43 -12.68 -18.18
N VAL A 355 16.36 -13.47 -18.26
CA VAL A 355 15.96 -14.38 -17.18
C VAL A 355 17.02 -15.44 -16.96
N ALA A 356 17.57 -16.03 -18.04
CA ALA A 356 18.64 -16.99 -17.94
C ALA A 356 19.90 -16.37 -17.34
N ALA A 357 20.33 -15.19 -17.81
CA ALA A 357 21.52 -14.52 -17.34
C ALA A 357 21.49 -14.27 -15.83
N ILE A 358 20.38 -13.72 -15.30
CA ILE A 358 20.25 -13.47 -13.86
C ILE A 358 20.21 -14.78 -13.06
N THR A 359 19.46 -15.78 -13.54
CA THR A 359 19.31 -17.05 -12.81
C THR A 359 20.63 -17.83 -12.79
N ASP A 360 21.36 -17.85 -13.91
CA ASP A 360 22.67 -18.47 -14.01
C ASP A 360 23.71 -17.75 -13.16
N HIS A 361 23.63 -16.41 -13.05
CA HIS A 361 24.45 -15.66 -12.11
C HIS A 361 24.21 -16.15 -10.67
N LEU A 362 22.95 -16.21 -10.22
CA LEU A 362 22.63 -16.70 -8.88
C LEU A 362 23.19 -18.11 -8.66
N ILE A 363 22.95 -19.05 -9.58
CA ILE A 363 23.42 -20.45 -9.45
C ILE A 363 24.94 -20.52 -9.39
N ARG A 364 25.64 -19.83 -10.30
CA ARG A 364 27.12 -19.81 -10.39
C ARG A 364 27.76 -19.28 -9.10
N HIS A 365 27.09 -18.37 -8.40
CA HIS A 365 27.57 -17.78 -7.16
C HIS A 365 26.99 -18.42 -5.89
N GLY A 366 26.44 -19.64 -6.00
CA GLY A 366 25.90 -20.37 -4.85
C GLY A 366 24.67 -19.70 -4.26
N PHE A 367 23.75 -19.27 -5.13
CA PHE A 367 22.50 -18.56 -4.84
C PHE A 367 22.69 -17.19 -4.21
N LYS A 368 23.74 -16.47 -4.63
CA LYS A 368 24.05 -15.11 -4.17
C LYS A 368 24.07 -14.19 -5.37
N LEU A 369 23.46 -13.02 -5.24
CA LEU A 369 23.67 -11.96 -6.21
C LEU A 369 25.01 -11.30 -5.89
N VAL A 370 26.03 -11.59 -6.68
CA VAL A 370 27.41 -11.11 -6.47
C VAL A 370 27.66 -9.89 -7.35
N ASP A 371 28.15 -8.84 -6.72
CA ASP A 371 28.33 -7.54 -7.35
C ASP A 371 29.72 -7.40 -8.00
N HIS A 372 30.00 -6.25 -8.61
CA HIS A 372 31.27 -5.93 -9.27
C HIS A 372 32.50 -5.90 -8.33
N ASP A 373 32.28 -5.90 -7.02
CA ASP A 373 33.35 -6.04 -6.01
C ASP A 373 33.65 -7.51 -5.67
N GLY A 374 32.99 -8.45 -6.34
CA GLY A 374 33.12 -9.89 -6.09
C GLY A 374 32.44 -10.37 -4.81
N LYS A 375 31.64 -9.53 -4.15
CA LYS A 375 30.93 -9.87 -2.90
C LYS A 375 29.42 -9.89 -3.10
N PRO A 376 28.68 -10.72 -2.34
CA PRO A 376 27.23 -10.68 -2.32
C PRO A 376 26.70 -9.27 -2.03
N THR A 377 25.58 -8.92 -2.64
CA THR A 377 24.78 -7.75 -2.27
C THR A 377 24.23 -7.91 -0.86
N ARG A 378 23.79 -6.79 -0.26
CA ARG A 378 23.27 -6.78 1.11
C ARG A 378 22.05 -7.70 1.31
N TRP A 379 21.11 -7.70 0.36
CA TRP A 379 19.78 -8.32 0.56
C TRP A 379 19.47 -9.51 -0.36
N ALA A 380 20.27 -9.78 -1.40
CA ALA A 380 20.04 -10.89 -2.32
C ALA A 380 21.02 -12.06 -2.09
N ASN A 381 21.03 -12.56 -0.85
CA ASN A 381 21.69 -13.81 -0.48
C ASN A 381 20.64 -14.89 -0.21
N PHE A 382 20.48 -15.78 -1.18
CA PHE A 382 19.54 -16.89 -1.15
C PHE A 382 20.21 -18.22 -0.85
N SER A 383 21.41 -18.22 -0.26
CA SER A 383 22.19 -19.44 -0.09
C SER A 383 21.70 -20.26 1.10
N PRO A 384 21.75 -21.61 1.03
CA PRO A 384 21.42 -22.45 2.17
C PRO A 384 22.28 -22.16 3.40
N GLU A 385 23.54 -21.77 3.22
CA GLU A 385 24.45 -21.41 4.32
C GLU A 385 23.96 -20.17 5.07
N PHE A 386 23.43 -19.17 4.36
CA PHE A 386 22.91 -17.95 4.98
C PHE A 386 21.62 -18.22 5.76
N PHE A 387 20.68 -18.95 5.17
CA PHE A 387 19.40 -19.29 5.81
C PHE A 387 19.55 -20.17 7.06
N ASN A 388 20.62 -20.94 7.15
CA ASN A 388 20.94 -21.77 8.32
C ASN A 388 21.93 -21.08 9.29
N SER A 389 22.22 -19.79 9.08
CA SER A 389 23.04 -18.99 9.99
C SER A 389 22.18 -18.17 10.95
N VAL A 390 22.81 -17.64 12.00
CA VAL A 390 22.16 -16.70 12.95
C VAL A 390 21.72 -15.38 12.31
N TRP A 391 22.12 -15.13 11.06
CA TRP A 391 21.89 -13.87 10.35
C TRP A 391 20.77 -13.91 9.31
N GLY A 392 20.36 -15.10 8.87
CA GLY A 392 19.38 -15.24 7.78
C GLY A 392 18.20 -16.15 8.11
N TRP A 393 18.11 -16.63 9.35
CA TRP A 393 17.04 -17.56 9.76
C TRP A 393 15.66 -16.92 9.74
N ASP A 394 15.59 -15.61 9.97
CA ASP A 394 14.41 -14.75 9.98
C ASP A 394 13.91 -14.46 8.55
N GLN A 395 14.83 -14.38 7.58
CA GLN A 395 14.51 -14.15 6.17
C GLN A 395 14.29 -15.43 5.36
N ARG A 396 14.60 -16.61 5.93
CA ARG A 396 14.61 -17.88 5.18
C ARG A 396 13.28 -18.19 4.51
N GLY A 397 12.16 -17.81 5.10
CA GLY A 397 10.83 -18.09 4.55
C GLY A 397 10.60 -17.37 3.22
N LEU A 398 10.67 -16.04 3.27
CA LEU A 398 10.48 -15.17 2.10
C LEU A 398 11.52 -15.46 1.02
N ASN A 399 12.79 -15.53 1.40
CA ASN A 399 13.87 -15.68 0.43
C ASN A 399 13.91 -17.09 -0.19
N SER A 400 13.54 -18.15 0.54
CA SER A 400 13.38 -19.49 -0.07
C SER A 400 12.26 -19.50 -1.10
N MET A 401 11.13 -18.83 -0.79
CA MET A 401 10.02 -18.67 -1.72
C MET A 401 10.44 -17.91 -2.98
N MET A 402 11.16 -16.78 -2.83
CA MET A 402 11.67 -16.01 -3.96
C MET A 402 12.60 -16.84 -4.86
N MET A 403 13.57 -17.55 -4.27
CA MET A 403 14.51 -18.37 -5.05
C MET A 403 13.80 -19.48 -5.83
N LEU A 404 12.84 -20.18 -5.22
CA LEU A 404 12.04 -21.18 -5.93
C LEU A 404 11.17 -20.56 -7.02
N SER A 405 10.62 -19.37 -6.80
CA SER A 405 9.87 -18.62 -7.81
C SER A 405 10.74 -18.29 -9.01
N PHE A 406 11.95 -17.76 -8.79
CA PHE A 406 12.88 -17.39 -9.85
C PHE A 406 13.25 -18.59 -10.73
N LEU A 407 13.50 -19.76 -10.11
CA LEU A 407 13.78 -21.00 -10.83
C LEU A 407 12.58 -21.50 -11.64
N ASN A 408 11.37 -21.41 -11.08
CA ASN A 408 10.15 -21.79 -11.79
C ASN A 408 9.89 -20.88 -13.00
N VAL A 409 10.07 -19.56 -12.84
CA VAL A 409 9.98 -18.60 -13.95
C VAL A 409 11.06 -18.88 -14.99
N ALA A 410 12.31 -19.13 -14.56
CA ALA A 410 13.41 -19.43 -15.48
C ALA A 410 13.12 -20.69 -16.29
N TYR A 411 12.67 -21.77 -15.66
CA TYR A 411 12.26 -22.99 -16.36
C TYR A 411 11.11 -22.75 -17.33
N HIS A 412 10.06 -22.04 -16.91
CA HIS A 412 8.90 -21.73 -17.77
C HIS A 412 9.28 -20.92 -19.01
N VAL A 413 10.11 -19.89 -18.83
CA VAL A 413 10.51 -18.98 -19.91
C VAL A 413 11.51 -19.64 -20.86
N THR A 414 12.52 -20.34 -20.35
CA THR A 414 13.63 -20.86 -21.17
C THR A 414 13.43 -22.31 -21.62
N GLY A 415 12.70 -23.12 -20.86
CA GLY A 415 12.62 -24.57 -21.02
C GLY A 415 13.87 -25.33 -20.58
N ASP A 416 14.84 -24.67 -19.95
CA ASP A 416 16.11 -25.30 -19.54
C ASP A 416 15.92 -26.12 -18.25
N GLN A 417 16.10 -27.43 -18.39
CA GLN A 417 15.86 -28.42 -17.34
C GLN A 417 16.71 -28.19 -16.07
N LYS A 418 17.87 -27.54 -16.19
CA LYS A 418 18.75 -27.28 -15.04
C LYS A 418 18.05 -26.48 -13.94
N TYR A 419 17.12 -25.61 -14.29
CA TYR A 419 16.39 -24.79 -13.31
C TYR A 419 15.41 -25.64 -12.49
N LEU A 420 14.72 -26.59 -13.14
CA LEU A 420 13.84 -27.52 -12.45
C LEU A 420 14.63 -28.47 -11.52
N GLU A 421 15.77 -28.99 -12.01
CA GLU A 421 16.67 -29.84 -11.23
C GLU A 421 17.25 -29.08 -10.02
N THR A 422 17.61 -27.81 -10.21
CA THR A 422 18.11 -26.94 -9.14
C THR A 422 17.02 -26.66 -8.10
N ALA A 423 15.78 -26.35 -8.53
CA ALA A 423 14.65 -26.16 -7.62
C ALA A 423 14.38 -27.43 -6.81
N LYS A 424 14.39 -28.60 -7.47
CA LYS A 424 14.27 -29.90 -6.80
C LYS A 424 15.37 -30.12 -5.78
N MET A 425 16.63 -29.83 -6.11
CA MET A 425 17.74 -29.95 -5.18
C MET A 425 17.56 -29.07 -3.94
N LEU A 426 17.15 -27.80 -4.11
CA LEU A 426 16.89 -26.89 -3.00
C LEU A 426 15.73 -27.38 -2.10
N ARG A 427 14.70 -27.98 -2.70
CA ARG A 427 13.59 -28.58 -1.95
C ARG A 427 14.04 -29.80 -1.15
N ASP A 428 14.67 -30.77 -1.82
CA ASP A 428 14.98 -32.08 -1.23
C ASP A 428 16.10 -32.00 -0.19
N LYS A 429 17.13 -31.17 -0.44
CA LYS A 429 18.32 -31.11 0.41
C LYS A 429 18.24 -30.02 1.49
N TYR A 430 17.56 -28.92 1.20
CA TYR A 430 17.57 -27.73 2.05
C TYR A 430 16.17 -27.27 2.49
N ASN A 431 15.12 -28.03 2.18
CA ASN A 431 13.76 -27.80 2.64
C ASN A 431 13.18 -26.44 2.22
N TYR A 432 13.55 -25.91 1.05
CA TYR A 432 13.09 -24.58 0.63
C TYR A 432 11.55 -24.48 0.51
N HIS A 433 10.90 -25.56 0.08
CA HIS A 433 9.43 -25.67 0.02
C HIS A 433 8.77 -25.60 1.42
N ILE A 434 9.41 -26.16 2.45
CA ILE A 434 8.95 -26.07 3.84
C ILE A 434 9.15 -24.65 4.37
N ASN A 435 10.32 -24.04 4.11
CA ASN A 435 10.56 -22.63 4.47
C ASN A 435 9.51 -21.72 3.82
N ALA A 436 9.20 -21.95 2.55
CA ALA A 436 8.23 -21.18 1.79
C ALA A 436 6.78 -21.29 2.30
N MET A 437 6.45 -22.26 3.17
CA MET A 437 5.12 -22.32 3.82
C MET A 437 4.89 -21.17 4.81
N LEU A 438 5.95 -20.64 5.40
CA LEU A 438 5.95 -19.48 6.29
C LEU A 438 6.71 -18.33 5.63
N SER A 439 6.22 -17.94 4.46
CA SER A 439 6.90 -16.99 3.60
C SER A 439 6.99 -15.57 4.18
N LYS A 440 6.16 -15.23 5.17
CA LYS A 440 6.19 -13.94 5.83
C LYS A 440 6.31 -14.10 7.33
N MET A 441 7.19 -13.30 7.94
CA MET A 441 7.26 -13.16 9.39
C MET A 441 6.19 -12.19 9.89
N PHE A 442 5.49 -12.61 10.93
CA PHE A 442 4.47 -11.82 11.64
C PHE A 442 4.83 -11.54 13.10
N PHE A 443 5.97 -12.08 13.54
CA PHE A 443 6.48 -11.93 14.88
C PHE A 443 8.02 -11.97 14.85
N PRO A 444 8.69 -11.10 15.63
CA PRO A 444 8.10 -10.06 16.47
C PRO A 444 7.49 -8.89 15.65
N PRO A 445 6.57 -8.09 16.22
CA PRO A 445 5.84 -7.06 15.48
C PRO A 445 6.72 -6.04 14.74
N GLU A 446 7.92 -5.77 15.26
CA GLU A 446 8.94 -4.92 14.66
C GLU A 446 9.47 -5.42 13.31
N ASP A 447 9.42 -6.73 13.07
CA ASP A 447 9.84 -7.35 11.81
C ASP A 447 8.70 -7.43 10.79
N VAL A 448 7.50 -6.96 11.16
CA VAL A 448 6.34 -6.91 10.27
C VAL A 448 6.43 -5.69 9.37
N VAL A 449 7.16 -5.85 8.27
CA VAL A 449 7.38 -4.78 7.30
C VAL A 449 6.39 -4.86 6.13
N PRO A 450 5.75 -3.74 5.72
CA PRO A 450 4.75 -3.75 4.65
C PRO A 450 5.34 -3.97 3.25
N TRP A 451 6.59 -3.58 3.00
CA TRP A 451 7.20 -3.71 1.68
C TRP A 451 7.42 -5.18 1.28
N ASP A 452 7.65 -6.08 2.24
CA ASP A 452 7.74 -7.54 2.02
C ASP A 452 6.44 -8.14 1.45
N ASN A 453 5.30 -7.45 1.56
CA ASN A 453 4.07 -7.86 0.89
C ASN A 453 4.24 -7.93 -0.63
N ASN A 454 4.98 -6.96 -1.20
CA ASN A 454 5.24 -6.91 -2.63
C ASN A 454 6.10 -8.12 -3.03
N LEU A 455 7.21 -8.35 -2.32
CA LEU A 455 8.12 -9.45 -2.59
C LEU A 455 7.38 -10.79 -2.51
N CYS A 456 6.57 -10.96 -1.46
CA CYS A 456 5.78 -12.15 -1.22
C CYS A 456 4.79 -12.41 -2.37
N LEU A 457 3.88 -11.47 -2.66
CA LEU A 457 2.82 -11.70 -3.65
C LEU A 457 3.33 -11.73 -5.08
N MET A 458 4.34 -10.93 -5.43
CA MET A 458 4.96 -10.97 -6.76
C MET A 458 5.69 -12.30 -6.99
N SER A 459 6.38 -12.83 -5.97
CA SER A 459 7.10 -14.09 -6.10
C SER A 459 6.17 -15.31 -6.03
N MET A 460 5.07 -15.23 -5.28
CA MET A 460 4.05 -16.29 -5.31
C MET A 460 3.43 -16.47 -6.71
N TYR A 461 3.42 -15.43 -7.56
CA TYR A 461 2.99 -15.56 -8.96
C TYR A 461 3.79 -16.64 -9.71
N GLY A 462 5.13 -16.58 -9.65
CA GLY A 462 5.99 -17.54 -10.33
C GLY A 462 5.87 -18.96 -9.76
N LEU A 463 5.66 -19.08 -8.44
CA LEU A 463 5.41 -20.37 -7.80
C LEU A 463 4.07 -20.97 -8.23
N LEU A 464 2.97 -20.26 -7.96
CA LEU A 464 1.63 -20.82 -8.12
C LEU A 464 1.23 -20.96 -9.59
N ASN A 465 1.69 -20.11 -10.49
CA ASN A 465 1.35 -20.24 -11.92
C ASN A 465 2.17 -21.33 -12.61
N TYR A 466 3.45 -21.52 -12.25
CA TYR A 466 4.35 -22.41 -13.00
C TYR A 466 4.71 -23.72 -12.30
N GLU A 467 4.45 -23.88 -10.98
CA GLU A 467 4.60 -25.18 -10.32
C GLU A 467 3.58 -26.19 -10.86
N THR A 468 3.99 -27.42 -11.09
CA THR A 468 3.13 -28.48 -11.64
C THR A 468 2.83 -29.59 -10.64
N ASP A 469 3.63 -29.71 -9.58
CA ASP A 469 3.42 -30.73 -8.54
C ASP A 469 2.21 -30.37 -7.67
N PRO A 470 1.16 -31.22 -7.62
CA PRO A 470 -0.01 -30.97 -6.80
C PRO A 470 0.27 -30.83 -5.31
N GLU A 471 1.28 -31.54 -4.77
CA GLU A 471 1.65 -31.43 -3.35
C GLU A 471 2.22 -30.05 -3.04
N LEU A 472 3.11 -29.56 -3.90
CA LEU A 472 3.72 -28.25 -3.74
C LEU A 472 2.72 -27.12 -3.95
N ILE A 473 1.83 -27.22 -4.94
CA ILE A 473 0.75 -26.24 -5.15
C ILE A 473 -0.13 -26.13 -3.90
N MET A 474 -0.45 -27.25 -3.25
CA MET A 474 -1.22 -27.26 -2.00
C MET A 474 -0.47 -26.55 -0.86
N MET A 475 0.82 -26.83 -0.69
CA MET A 475 1.65 -26.16 0.32
C MET A 475 1.75 -24.65 0.10
N TYR A 476 1.97 -24.22 -1.15
CA TYR A 476 2.06 -22.80 -1.48
C TYR A 476 0.71 -22.10 -1.39
N ARG A 477 -0.38 -22.80 -1.66
CA ARG A 477 -1.74 -22.28 -1.43
C ARG A 477 -1.97 -21.99 0.06
N GLU A 478 -1.55 -22.88 0.95
CA GLU A 478 -1.60 -22.64 2.40
C GLU A 478 -0.74 -21.43 2.81
N SER A 479 0.49 -21.33 2.27
CA SER A 479 1.37 -20.17 2.48
C SER A 479 0.74 -18.84 2.05
N LEU A 480 0.05 -18.85 0.89
CA LEU A 480 -0.65 -17.68 0.38
C LEU A 480 -1.76 -17.23 1.37
N ASP A 481 -2.53 -18.15 1.94
CA ASP A 481 -3.57 -17.80 2.93
C ASP A 481 -2.98 -17.31 4.25
N ASN A 482 -1.92 -17.96 4.75
CA ASN A 482 -1.22 -17.50 5.95
C ASN A 482 -0.71 -16.06 5.77
N SER A 483 -0.17 -15.76 4.59
CA SER A 483 0.26 -14.41 4.26
C SER A 483 -0.92 -13.43 4.15
N TRP A 484 -2.03 -13.89 3.57
CA TRP A 484 -3.22 -13.08 3.32
C TRP A 484 -3.91 -12.59 4.58
N LEU A 485 -3.88 -13.35 5.67
CA LEU A 485 -4.45 -12.96 6.98
C LEU A 485 -3.99 -11.57 7.44
N HIS A 486 -2.75 -11.20 7.10
CA HIS A 486 -2.18 -9.91 7.47
C HIS A 486 -2.22 -8.90 6.32
N ILE A 487 -2.02 -9.35 5.08
CA ILE A 487 -2.00 -8.46 3.91
C ILE A 487 -3.39 -7.87 3.64
N SER A 488 -4.44 -8.68 3.79
CA SER A 488 -5.85 -8.28 3.57
C SER A 488 -6.27 -7.07 4.39
N LYS A 489 -5.69 -6.89 5.60
CA LYS A 489 -5.96 -5.74 6.49
C LYS A 489 -5.58 -4.40 5.88
N GLN A 490 -4.66 -4.39 4.91
CA GLN A 490 -4.20 -3.18 4.23
C GLN A 490 -5.11 -2.78 3.06
N LYS A 491 -6.01 -3.67 2.62
CA LYS A 491 -6.99 -3.43 1.56
C LYS A 491 -6.39 -2.82 0.29
N SER A 492 -5.21 -3.28 -0.12
CA SER A 492 -4.62 -2.84 -1.39
C SER A 492 -5.35 -3.51 -2.55
N ALA A 493 -5.86 -2.72 -3.50
CA ALA A 493 -6.52 -3.23 -4.70
C ALA A 493 -5.60 -4.19 -5.48
N PHE A 494 -4.33 -3.82 -5.65
CA PHE A 494 -3.35 -4.65 -6.35
C PHE A 494 -3.12 -6.00 -5.65
N TRP A 495 -2.95 -6.00 -4.33
CA TRP A 495 -2.73 -7.24 -3.58
C TRP A 495 -3.97 -8.13 -3.54
N ASN A 496 -5.17 -7.56 -3.41
CA ASN A 496 -6.43 -8.30 -3.48
C ASN A 496 -6.56 -9.02 -4.83
N VAL A 497 -6.25 -8.35 -5.94
CA VAL A 497 -6.28 -8.95 -7.28
C VAL A 497 -5.24 -10.05 -7.42
N LEU A 498 -4.00 -9.83 -6.97
CA LEU A 498 -2.95 -10.84 -7.03
C LEU A 498 -3.31 -12.09 -6.22
N TYR A 499 -3.79 -11.93 -4.99
CA TYR A 499 -4.25 -13.04 -4.15
C TYR A 499 -5.35 -13.86 -4.84
N ALA A 500 -6.36 -13.18 -5.36
CA ALA A 500 -7.45 -13.81 -6.09
C ALA A 500 -6.95 -14.60 -7.31
N ALA A 501 -6.09 -13.99 -8.14
CA ALA A 501 -5.55 -14.60 -9.34
C ALA A 501 -4.73 -15.86 -9.03
N GLN A 502 -3.93 -15.81 -7.96
CA GLN A 502 -3.04 -16.90 -7.57
C GLN A 502 -3.78 -18.12 -6.97
N ALA A 503 -5.00 -17.93 -6.45
CA ALA A 503 -5.83 -19.03 -5.98
C ALA A 503 -6.51 -19.83 -7.10
N ILE A 504 -6.60 -19.29 -8.33
CA ILE A 504 -7.38 -19.87 -9.44
C ILE A 504 -6.91 -21.28 -9.80
N LYS A 505 -5.59 -21.49 -9.92
CA LYS A 505 -5.04 -22.80 -10.32
C LYS A 505 -5.39 -23.89 -9.32
N PHE A 506 -5.18 -23.62 -8.03
CA PHE A 506 -5.54 -24.55 -6.96
C PHE A 506 -7.04 -24.85 -6.96
N ASN A 507 -7.90 -23.82 -7.09
CA ASN A 507 -9.34 -24.01 -7.13
C ASN A 507 -9.77 -24.93 -8.28
N LYS A 508 -9.18 -24.76 -9.47
CA LYS A 508 -9.41 -25.64 -10.62
C LYS A 508 -9.00 -27.09 -10.32
N MET A 509 -7.86 -27.31 -9.66
CA MET A 509 -7.42 -28.65 -9.27
C MET A 509 -8.36 -29.31 -8.25
N VAL A 510 -8.91 -28.52 -7.32
CA VAL A 510 -9.96 -29.00 -6.40
C VAL A 510 -11.23 -29.37 -7.17
N ASP A 511 -11.68 -28.52 -8.10
CA ASP A 511 -12.86 -28.79 -8.96
C ASP A 511 -12.69 -30.06 -9.81
N GLU A 512 -11.47 -30.33 -10.27
CA GLU A 512 -11.10 -31.55 -11.01
C GLU A 512 -10.94 -32.79 -10.11
N GLY A 513 -11.09 -32.63 -8.79
CA GLY A 513 -11.01 -33.73 -7.83
C GLY A 513 -9.60 -34.25 -7.57
N ILE A 514 -8.54 -33.51 -7.95
CA ILE A 514 -7.14 -33.92 -7.82
C ILE A 514 -6.80 -34.33 -6.38
N TYR A 515 -7.31 -33.58 -5.40
CA TYR A 515 -7.01 -33.78 -3.98
C TYR A 515 -7.94 -34.75 -3.24
N ASN A 516 -8.97 -35.29 -3.91
CA ASN A 516 -9.94 -36.24 -3.33
C ASN A 516 -9.57 -37.71 -3.62
N THR A 517 -8.31 -37.97 -3.97
CA THR A 517 -7.85 -39.27 -4.45
C THR A 517 -7.10 -40.09 -3.40
N GLY A 518 -6.75 -39.48 -2.25
CA GLY A 518 -5.83 -40.07 -1.26
C GLY A 518 -4.38 -40.25 -1.76
N LYS A 519 -4.07 -39.75 -2.96
CA LYS A 519 -2.76 -39.93 -3.62
C LYS A 519 -1.68 -39.00 -3.06
N TYR A 520 -2.07 -37.80 -2.65
CA TYR A 520 -1.17 -36.74 -2.23
C TYR A 520 -1.15 -36.68 -0.70
N PHE A 521 0.04 -36.60 -0.10
CA PHE A 521 0.27 -36.71 1.34
C PHE A 521 -0.40 -37.93 2.02
N PRO A 522 -0.21 -39.17 1.52
CA PRO A 522 -0.91 -40.35 2.03
C PRO A 522 -0.58 -40.65 3.50
N GLU A 523 0.62 -40.31 3.97
CA GLU A 523 1.03 -40.45 5.37
C GLU A 523 0.35 -39.44 6.31
N ALA A 524 -0.14 -38.32 5.77
CA ALA A 524 -0.82 -37.27 6.54
C ALA A 524 -2.34 -37.49 6.65
N GLY A 525 -2.85 -38.66 6.25
CA GLY A 525 -4.25 -39.03 6.37
C GLY A 525 -5.17 -38.12 5.56
N THR A 526 -6.10 -37.43 6.23
CA THR A 526 -7.09 -36.54 5.58
C THR A 526 -6.55 -35.14 5.31
N TYR A 527 -5.25 -34.88 5.46
CA TYR A 527 -4.66 -33.55 5.24
C TYR A 527 -5.03 -32.98 3.86
N SER A 528 -4.84 -33.74 2.77
CA SER A 528 -5.13 -33.25 1.42
C SER A 528 -6.59 -32.85 1.22
N GLU A 529 -7.53 -33.67 1.68
CA GLU A 529 -8.97 -33.39 1.59
C GLU A 529 -9.38 -32.20 2.48
N TYR A 530 -8.83 -32.14 3.70
CA TYR A 530 -9.07 -31.05 4.64
C TYR A 530 -8.56 -29.72 4.10
N THR A 531 -7.30 -29.69 3.64
CA THR A 531 -6.62 -28.50 3.10
C THR A 531 -7.29 -28.04 1.81
N ALA A 532 -7.67 -28.97 0.93
CA ALA A 532 -8.49 -28.67 -0.24
C ALA A 532 -9.79 -27.97 0.18
N LYS A 533 -10.54 -28.54 1.13
CA LYS A 533 -11.79 -27.93 1.59
C LYS A 533 -11.59 -26.57 2.28
N GLN A 534 -10.55 -26.44 3.09
CA GLN A 534 -10.28 -25.24 3.89
C GLN A 534 -9.90 -24.03 3.03
N PHE A 535 -9.13 -24.26 1.97
CA PHE A 535 -8.57 -23.21 1.13
C PHE A 535 -9.22 -23.11 -0.26
N TYR A 536 -10.25 -23.91 -0.52
CA TYR A 536 -11.06 -23.85 -1.73
C TYR A 536 -12.00 -22.66 -1.71
N LYS A 537 -11.90 -21.82 -2.75
CA LYS A 537 -12.67 -20.58 -2.93
C LYS A 537 -12.50 -19.61 -1.75
N THR A 538 -11.59 -18.67 -1.93
CA THR A 538 -11.28 -17.65 -0.93
C THR A 538 -12.40 -16.63 -0.81
N ASP A 539 -12.68 -16.20 0.43
CA ASP A 539 -13.59 -15.07 0.70
C ASP A 539 -12.83 -13.75 0.46
N PHE A 540 -12.47 -13.47 -0.80
CA PHE A 540 -12.05 -12.14 -1.20
C PHE A 540 -13.25 -11.40 -1.80
N LYS A 541 -13.45 -10.15 -1.36
CA LYS A 541 -14.59 -9.34 -1.79
C LYS A 541 -14.14 -8.39 -2.88
N ILE A 542 -14.70 -8.56 -4.08
CA ILE A 542 -14.45 -7.63 -5.18
C ILE A 542 -14.87 -6.21 -4.81
N GLU A 543 -15.86 -6.09 -3.93
CA GLU A 543 -16.31 -4.83 -3.36
C GLU A 543 -15.19 -4.12 -2.59
N ASP A 544 -14.27 -4.83 -1.94
CA ASP A 544 -13.11 -4.20 -1.27
C ASP A 544 -12.13 -3.61 -2.31
N ILE A 545 -11.99 -4.23 -3.48
CA ILE A 545 -11.16 -3.70 -4.58
C ILE A 545 -11.79 -2.42 -5.12
N ILE A 546 -13.08 -2.46 -5.45
CA ILE A 546 -13.81 -1.29 -5.97
C ILE A 546 -13.85 -0.18 -4.94
N GLU A 547 -14.20 -0.48 -3.68
CA GLU A 547 -14.18 0.47 -2.56
C GLU A 547 -12.81 1.15 -2.45
N THR A 548 -11.74 0.38 -2.60
CA THR A 548 -10.38 0.90 -2.57
C THR A 548 -10.07 1.78 -3.77
N LEU A 549 -10.43 1.36 -4.99
CA LEU A 549 -10.20 2.15 -6.20
C LEU A 549 -11.05 3.43 -6.24
N GLU A 550 -12.26 3.42 -5.70
CA GLU A 550 -13.11 4.61 -5.54
C GLU A 550 -12.53 5.57 -4.49
N ARG A 551 -12.09 5.03 -3.35
CA ARG A 551 -11.60 5.84 -2.23
C ARG A 551 -10.19 6.34 -2.37
N LEU A 552 -9.31 5.59 -3.04
CA LEU A 552 -7.90 5.94 -3.13
C LEU A 552 -7.71 7.09 -4.13
N PRO A 553 -7.28 8.24 -3.61
CA PRO A 553 -5.99 8.79 -3.97
C PRO A 553 -5.11 8.71 -2.72
N LEU A 554 -4.40 7.58 -2.54
CA LEU A 554 -3.44 7.34 -1.44
C LEU A 554 -4.00 7.33 0.01
N ASP A 555 -5.30 7.36 0.25
CA ASP A 555 -5.91 7.53 1.58
C ASP A 555 -5.76 6.42 2.63
N LEU A 556 -5.04 5.34 2.31
CA LEU A 556 -4.59 4.37 3.30
C LEU A 556 -3.10 4.61 3.58
N ILE A 557 -2.86 5.32 4.69
CA ILE A 557 -1.61 5.39 5.48
C ILE A 557 -0.31 5.35 4.66
N GLY A 558 0.19 6.55 4.31
CA GLY A 558 1.59 6.74 3.95
C GLY A 558 2.47 6.61 5.19
N TYR A 559 3.28 5.56 5.22
CA TYR A 559 4.24 5.24 6.27
C TYR A 559 5.35 6.30 6.37
N GLN A 560 5.26 7.14 7.40
CA GLN A 560 6.31 7.26 8.41
C GLN A 560 5.60 7.08 9.76
N MET A 561 5.45 5.83 10.18
CA MET A 561 5.00 5.55 11.54
C MET A 561 6.19 5.72 12.47
N ASP A 562 6.30 6.91 13.07
CA ASP A 562 6.61 6.93 14.48
C ASP A 562 5.30 6.76 15.25
N ASN A 563 4.93 5.51 15.54
CA ASN A 563 3.72 5.17 16.29
C ASN A 563 3.79 5.56 17.78
N ARG A 564 4.86 6.23 18.24
CA ARG A 564 5.02 6.69 19.63
C ARG A 564 4.05 7.80 20.05
N HIS A 565 3.13 8.25 19.18
CA HIS A 565 2.22 9.38 19.47
C HIS A 565 0.73 9.01 19.48
N ARG A 566 0.35 7.75 19.22
CA ARG A 566 -1.02 7.24 19.41
C ARG A 566 -1.16 6.69 20.82
N LEU A 567 -1.53 7.55 21.77
CA LEU A 567 -1.82 7.15 23.16
C LEU A 567 -3.18 6.42 23.30
N ASP A 568 -3.97 6.37 22.24
CA ASP A 568 -5.31 5.77 22.17
C ASP A 568 -5.33 4.35 21.58
N ILE A 569 -4.22 3.91 20.97
CA ILE A 569 -4.05 2.52 20.52
C ILE A 569 -3.38 1.76 21.67
N GLN A 570 -4.17 1.04 22.46
CA GLN A 570 -3.62 -0.08 23.22
C GLN A 570 -3.37 -1.21 22.21
N PHE A 571 -2.10 -1.55 21.99
CA PHE A 571 -1.77 -2.77 21.28
C PHE A 571 -2.32 -3.96 22.08
N ASP A 572 -3.22 -4.72 21.47
CA ASP A 572 -3.55 -6.05 21.94
C ASP A 572 -2.35 -6.95 21.62
N PHE A 573 -1.65 -7.40 22.65
CA PHE A 573 -0.48 -8.27 22.52
C PHE A 573 -0.85 -9.74 22.36
N THR A 574 -2.14 -10.06 22.21
CA THR A 574 -2.60 -11.43 21.99
C THR A 574 -2.38 -11.81 20.53
N PRO A 575 -1.67 -12.91 20.21
CA PRO A 575 -1.65 -13.45 18.86
C PRO A 575 -3.06 -13.96 18.51
N GLY A 576 -3.71 -13.33 17.52
CA GLY A 576 -5.07 -13.61 17.07
C GLY A 576 -5.63 -12.49 16.21
#